data_AF-A0A8T6EFV6-F1
#
_entry.id   AF-A0A8T6EFV6-F1
#
_cell.length_a   1.000
_cell.length_b   1.000
_cell.length_c   1.000
_cell.angle_alpha   90.00
_cell.angle_beta   90.00
_cell.angle_gamma   90.00
#
_symmetry.space_group_name_H-M   'P 1'
#
loop_
_entity.id
_entity.type
_entity.pdbx_description
1 polymer ?
#
loop_
_entity_poly.entity_id
_entity_poly.type
_entity_poly.pdbx_seq_one_letter_code
_entity_poly.pdbx_strand_id
1 'polypeptide(L)'
;MTEPDSFKTAVNVSGSWPKPPTLWSFSALEEVKQCPRRYALKRASYPDLWDRPGYPERVSEAGIVGVVVHEGVQVVLLALNRAGCASLADAKAVQVIRQLGGYTEIATEALDAHLEQLTPNPRMSSQVDRLRQRLGHRCAEMRQAIQALVSQSPIIRTKPDVVGARSADHPVSSRLAVGTHPEATLVAQADRFTGRLDLLAVHPEHADIIDFKTGEHSQRHTRQ
;
A
#
# COMPACT_ATOMS: atom_id res chain seq x y z
N MET A 1 1.70 15.45 34.29
CA MET A 1 0.54 16.10 33.65
C MET A 1 0.02 15.15 32.60
N THR A 2 -1.06 14.43 32.90
CA THR A 2 -1.82 13.67 31.90
C THR A 2 -2.52 14.69 31.01
N GLU A 3 -2.08 14.83 29.76
CA GLU A 3 -2.92 15.51 28.77
C GLU A 3 -4.29 14.82 28.75
N PRO A 4 -5.40 15.55 28.64
CA PRO A 4 -6.69 14.91 28.52
C PRO A 4 -6.64 14.01 27.27
N ASP A 5 -6.90 12.71 27.44
CA ASP A 5 -6.96 11.71 26.37
C ASP A 5 -8.00 12.06 25.27
N SER A 6 -8.78 13.11 25.49
CA SER A 6 -9.85 13.58 24.62
C SER A 6 -9.75 15.08 24.31
N PHE A 7 -10.33 15.47 23.18
CA PHE A 7 -10.49 16.86 22.77
C PHE A 7 -11.92 17.10 22.27
N LYS A 8 -12.35 18.36 22.35
CA LYS A 8 -13.60 18.83 21.75
C LYS A 8 -13.28 19.77 20.60
N THR A 9 -14.02 19.64 19.50
CA THR A 9 -13.94 20.56 18.37
C THR A 9 -15.02 21.65 18.49
N ALA A 10 -14.83 22.76 17.77
CA ALA A 10 -15.82 23.84 17.69
C ALA A 10 -17.11 23.44 16.93
N VAL A 11 -17.13 22.26 16.31
CA VAL A 11 -18.25 21.74 15.49
C VAL A 11 -18.97 20.58 16.18
N ASN A 12 -18.96 20.53 17.52
CA ASN A 12 -19.63 19.52 18.35
C ASN A 12 -19.21 18.06 18.10
N VAL A 13 -18.05 17.84 17.49
CA VAL A 13 -17.43 16.51 17.41
C VAL A 13 -16.38 16.40 18.50
N SER A 14 -16.43 15.31 19.28
CA SER A 14 -15.37 14.96 20.23
C SER A 14 -14.48 13.88 19.64
N GLY A 15 -13.24 13.80 20.11
CA GLY A 15 -12.32 12.75 19.69
C GLY A 15 -11.28 12.45 20.75
N SER A 16 -10.51 11.39 20.52
CA SER A 16 -9.39 11.00 21.39
C SER A 16 -8.05 11.07 20.65
N TRP A 17 -7.02 11.55 21.34
CA TRP A 17 -5.71 11.72 20.75
C TRP A 17 -5.07 10.36 20.44
N PRO A 18 -4.33 10.24 19.32
CA PRO A 18 -3.60 9.02 19.03
C PRO A 18 -2.44 8.85 20.03
N LYS A 19 -2.16 7.60 20.40
CA LYS A 19 -0.91 7.30 21.11
C LYS A 19 0.29 7.62 20.20
N PRO A 20 1.41 8.11 20.76
CA PRO A 20 2.64 8.28 20.00
C PRO A 20 3.05 6.95 19.35
N PRO A 21 3.42 6.95 18.06
CA PRO A 21 3.79 5.72 17.39
C PRO A 21 5.13 5.19 17.91
N THR A 22 5.24 3.87 18.06
CA THR A 22 6.49 3.22 18.44
C THR A 22 7.50 3.23 17.30
N LEU A 23 7.02 3.11 16.05
CA LEU A 23 7.79 3.18 14.82
C LEU A 23 7.28 4.31 13.92
N TRP A 24 8.20 4.95 13.20
CA TRP A 24 7.93 6.06 12.31
C TRP A 24 8.15 5.68 10.86
N SER A 25 7.20 6.01 9.99
CA SER A 25 7.44 6.01 8.55
C SER A 25 7.98 7.34 8.07
N PHE A 26 8.69 7.34 6.94
CA PHE A 26 9.14 8.57 6.28
C PHE A 26 7.96 9.54 6.06
N SER A 27 6.84 9.03 5.54
CA SER A 27 5.62 9.83 5.32
C SER A 27 5.04 10.41 6.61
N ALA A 28 5.03 9.65 7.71
CA ALA A 28 4.56 10.13 9.00
C ALA A 28 5.44 11.26 9.54
N LEU A 29 6.77 11.13 9.44
CA LEU A 29 7.70 12.16 9.90
C LEU A 29 7.61 13.43 9.07
N GLU A 30 7.49 13.32 7.76
CA GLU A 30 7.27 14.49 6.90
C GLU A 30 5.95 15.20 7.23
N GLU A 31 4.87 14.46 7.55
CA GLU A 31 3.62 15.06 8.02
C GLU A 31 3.78 15.78 9.37
N VAL A 32 4.49 15.17 10.33
CA VAL A 32 4.77 15.78 11.64
C VAL A 32 5.63 17.03 11.48
N LYS A 33 6.70 16.99 10.70
CA LYS A 33 7.57 18.15 10.43
C LYS A 33 6.79 19.32 9.85
N GLN A 34 5.82 19.05 8.97
CA GLN A 34 4.98 20.09 8.38
C GLN A 34 3.97 20.66 9.39
N CYS A 35 3.25 19.81 10.12
CA CYS A 35 2.31 20.25 11.14
C CYS A 35 1.95 19.10 12.11
N PRO A 36 2.51 19.09 13.34
CA PRO A 36 2.24 18.05 14.32
C PRO A 36 0.75 17.97 14.71
N ARG A 37 0.08 19.12 14.82
CA ARG A 37 -1.36 19.17 15.14
C ARG A 37 -2.21 18.54 14.05
N ARG A 38 -1.90 18.80 12.76
CA ARG A 38 -2.59 18.17 11.63
C ARG A 38 -2.36 16.66 11.63
N TYR A 39 -1.13 16.22 11.89
CA TYR A 39 -0.80 14.80 12.03
C TYR A 39 -1.64 14.12 13.12
N ALA A 40 -1.71 14.73 14.31
CA ALA A 40 -2.47 14.19 15.44
C ALA A 40 -3.97 14.15 15.15
N LEU A 41 -4.55 15.23 14.60
CA LEU A 41 -5.97 15.29 14.27
C LEU A 41 -6.35 14.27 13.18
N LYS A 42 -5.51 14.05 12.16
CA LYS A 42 -5.76 13.03 11.14
C LYS A 42 -5.85 11.61 11.72
N ARG A 43 -5.08 11.32 12.78
CA ARG A 43 -4.94 9.97 13.37
C ARG A 43 -5.76 9.78 14.65
N ALA A 44 -6.39 10.83 15.17
CA ALA A 44 -7.30 10.76 16.30
C ALA A 44 -8.52 9.86 15.99
N SER A 45 -9.18 9.35 17.04
CA SER A 45 -10.44 8.63 16.90
C SER A 45 -11.63 9.60 16.99
N TYR A 46 -12.66 9.34 16.18
CA TYR A 46 -13.88 10.15 16.11
C TYR A 46 -15.12 9.24 16.14
N PRO A 47 -15.43 8.60 17.29
CA PRO A 47 -16.50 7.61 17.40
C PRO A 47 -17.89 8.18 17.07
N ASP A 48 -18.11 9.47 17.33
CA ASP A 48 -19.37 10.15 16.99
C ASP A 48 -19.53 10.40 15.48
N LEU A 49 -18.45 10.24 14.68
CA LEU A 49 -18.42 10.55 13.25
C LEU A 49 -18.48 9.30 12.38
N TRP A 50 -17.71 8.27 12.72
CA TRP A 50 -17.63 6.99 11.99
C TRP A 50 -16.84 5.93 12.77
N ASP A 51 -17.01 4.66 12.40
CA ASP A 51 -16.48 3.51 13.17
C ASP A 51 -15.00 3.17 12.90
N ARG A 52 -14.33 3.90 12.00
CA ARG A 52 -12.95 3.58 11.60
C ARG A 52 -11.92 4.49 12.27
N PRO A 53 -10.66 4.02 12.44
CA PRO A 53 -9.58 4.84 12.98
C PRO A 53 -9.29 6.07 12.10
N GLY A 54 -8.89 7.17 12.75
CA GLY A 54 -8.53 8.39 12.07
C GLY A 54 -9.73 9.27 11.71
N TYR A 55 -9.44 10.44 11.16
CA TYR A 55 -10.46 11.29 10.55
C TYR A 55 -10.77 10.78 9.13
N PRO A 56 -12.04 10.74 8.69
CA PRO A 56 -12.38 10.23 7.37
C PRO A 56 -11.64 11.01 6.28
N GLU A 57 -10.90 10.30 5.43
CA GLU A 57 -10.09 10.93 4.38
C GLU A 57 -10.95 11.28 3.16
N ARG A 58 -10.56 12.34 2.43
CA ARG A 58 -11.06 12.56 1.07
C ARG A 58 -10.03 12.06 0.09
N VAL A 59 -10.46 11.22 -0.82
CA VAL A 59 -9.60 10.65 -1.86
C VAL A 59 -9.89 11.35 -3.18
N SER A 60 -8.85 11.70 -3.92
CA SER A 60 -8.99 12.21 -5.29
C SER A 60 -9.07 11.06 -6.28
N GLU A 61 -9.62 11.31 -7.47
CA GLU A 61 -9.62 10.31 -8.55
C GLU A 61 -8.22 9.84 -8.94
N ALA A 62 -7.25 10.77 -8.99
CA ALA A 62 -5.85 10.41 -9.24
C ALA A 62 -5.28 9.51 -8.13
N GLY A 63 -5.66 9.77 -6.87
CA GLY A 63 -5.29 8.92 -5.73
C GLY A 63 -5.87 7.51 -5.84
N ILE A 64 -7.16 7.39 -6.22
CA ILE A 64 -7.80 6.08 -6.42
C ILE A 64 -7.11 5.32 -7.55
N VAL A 65 -6.85 5.98 -8.68
CA VAL A 65 -6.11 5.37 -9.81
C VAL A 65 -4.75 4.86 -9.37
N GLY A 66 -4.00 5.65 -8.59
CA GLY A 66 -2.72 5.24 -8.05
C GLY A 66 -2.83 3.98 -7.18
N VAL A 67 -3.78 3.95 -6.25
CA VAL A 67 -4.00 2.78 -5.38
C VAL A 67 -4.35 1.54 -6.21
N VAL A 68 -5.28 1.65 -7.15
CA VAL A 68 -5.70 0.53 -8.01
C VAL A 68 -4.52 -0.03 -8.83
N VAL A 69 -3.65 0.86 -9.35
CA VAL A 69 -2.47 0.43 -10.10
C VAL A 69 -1.46 -0.28 -9.18
N HIS A 70 -1.17 0.24 -7.99
CA HIS A 70 -0.26 -0.41 -7.04
C HIS A 70 -0.79 -1.78 -6.60
N GLU A 71 -2.06 -1.86 -6.19
CA GLU A 71 -2.71 -3.11 -5.79
C GLU A 71 -2.71 -4.13 -6.95
N GLY A 72 -3.01 -3.68 -8.17
CA GLY A 72 -2.98 -4.55 -9.35
C GLY A 72 -1.59 -5.10 -9.66
N VAL A 73 -0.55 -4.27 -9.58
CA VAL A 73 0.84 -4.72 -9.75
C VAL A 73 1.22 -5.72 -8.67
N GLN A 74 0.87 -5.42 -7.42
CA GLN A 74 1.12 -6.31 -6.29
C GLN A 74 0.47 -7.68 -6.47
N VAL A 75 -0.81 -7.73 -6.85
CA VAL A 75 -1.56 -8.97 -7.10
C VAL A 75 -0.83 -9.85 -8.12
N VAL A 76 -0.40 -9.25 -9.24
CA VAL A 76 0.30 -9.97 -10.30
C VAL A 76 1.67 -10.48 -9.83
N LEU A 77 2.49 -9.62 -9.23
CA LEU A 77 3.84 -10.01 -8.79
C LEU A 77 3.81 -11.08 -7.70
N LEU A 78 2.85 -11.00 -6.76
CA LEU A 78 2.67 -12.03 -5.74
C LEU A 78 2.25 -13.37 -6.36
N ALA A 79 1.34 -13.36 -7.33
CA ALA A 79 0.91 -14.57 -8.02
C ALA A 79 2.06 -15.22 -8.81
N LEU A 80 2.86 -14.42 -9.52
CA LEU A 80 4.02 -14.89 -10.27
C LEU A 80 5.11 -15.46 -9.35
N ASN A 81 5.39 -14.80 -8.21
CA ASN A 81 6.35 -15.30 -7.24
C ASN A 81 5.87 -16.61 -6.59
N ARG A 82 4.59 -16.71 -6.20
CA ARG A 82 4.00 -17.96 -5.66
C ARG A 82 4.03 -19.10 -6.68
N ALA A 83 3.86 -18.79 -7.96
CA ALA A 83 4.01 -19.75 -9.04
C ALA A 83 5.48 -20.12 -9.31
N GLY A 84 6.45 -19.44 -8.69
CA GLY A 84 7.88 -19.69 -8.89
C GLY A 84 8.39 -19.30 -10.27
N CYS A 85 7.72 -18.33 -10.93
CA CYS A 85 8.16 -17.81 -12.21
C CYS A 85 9.52 -17.10 -12.06
N ALA A 86 10.39 -17.28 -13.06
CA ALA A 86 11.70 -16.62 -13.11
C ALA A 86 11.75 -15.45 -14.10
N SER A 87 10.70 -15.25 -14.90
CA SER A 87 10.53 -14.11 -15.80
C SER A 87 9.08 -14.05 -16.30
N LEU A 88 8.69 -12.93 -16.91
CA LEU A 88 7.41 -12.83 -17.63
C LEU A 88 7.41 -13.55 -18.98
N ALA A 89 8.58 -13.86 -19.54
CA ALA A 89 8.69 -14.64 -20.77
C ALA A 89 8.40 -16.14 -20.57
N ASP A 90 8.33 -16.58 -19.31
CA ASP A 90 7.94 -17.94 -18.96
C ASP A 90 6.48 -18.21 -19.40
N ALA A 91 6.24 -19.31 -20.12
CA ALA A 91 4.90 -19.73 -20.49
C ALA A 91 3.97 -19.86 -19.26
N LYS A 92 4.55 -20.21 -18.10
CA LYS A 92 3.82 -20.26 -16.81
C LYS A 92 3.31 -18.89 -16.38
N ALA A 93 4.05 -17.81 -16.65
CA ALA A 93 3.63 -16.46 -16.28
C ALA A 93 2.35 -16.05 -17.02
N VAL A 94 2.26 -16.36 -18.31
CA VAL A 94 1.05 -16.12 -19.11
C VAL A 94 -0.14 -16.92 -18.56
N GLN A 95 0.07 -18.17 -18.16
CA GLN A 95 -0.97 -19.00 -17.57
C GLN A 95 -1.46 -18.43 -16.23
N VAL A 96 -0.56 -17.98 -15.36
CA VAL A 96 -0.89 -17.35 -14.07
C VAL A 96 -1.73 -16.09 -14.29
N ILE A 97 -1.33 -15.21 -15.20
CA ILE A 97 -2.09 -13.98 -15.50
C ILE A 97 -3.47 -14.32 -16.05
N ARG A 98 -3.60 -15.35 -16.91
CA ARG A 98 -4.91 -15.81 -17.40
C ARG A 98 -5.79 -16.37 -16.28
N GLN A 99 -5.22 -17.09 -15.31
CA GLN A 99 -5.96 -17.62 -14.16
C GLN A 99 -6.48 -16.50 -13.24
N LEU A 100 -5.83 -15.34 -13.22
CA LEU A 100 -6.31 -14.13 -12.56
C LEU A 100 -7.37 -13.36 -13.37
N GLY A 101 -7.84 -13.90 -14.50
CA GLY A 101 -8.77 -13.18 -15.41
C GLY A 101 -8.09 -12.15 -16.32
N GLY A 102 -6.77 -11.99 -16.23
CA GLY A 102 -5.99 -11.02 -16.99
C GLY A 102 -6.02 -9.61 -16.38
N TYR A 103 -5.23 -8.70 -16.95
CA TYR A 103 -5.04 -7.36 -16.38
C TYR A 103 -6.34 -6.52 -16.29
N THR A 104 -7.31 -6.75 -17.18
CA THR A 104 -8.58 -6.02 -17.15
C THR A 104 -9.39 -6.38 -15.92
N GLU A 105 -9.48 -7.67 -15.60
CA GLU A 105 -10.20 -8.15 -14.43
C GLU A 105 -9.52 -7.65 -13.16
N ILE A 106 -8.20 -7.78 -13.08
CA ILE A 106 -7.40 -7.29 -11.94
C ILE A 106 -7.63 -5.80 -11.69
N ALA A 107 -7.64 -4.96 -12.73
CA ALA A 107 -7.88 -3.53 -12.58
C ALA A 107 -9.32 -3.22 -12.12
N THR A 108 -10.28 -4.00 -12.60
CA THR A 108 -11.71 -3.81 -12.29
C THR A 108 -12.00 -4.24 -10.86
N GLU A 109 -11.54 -5.44 -10.46
CA GLU A 109 -11.68 -5.95 -9.10
C GLU A 109 -11.01 -5.03 -8.07
N ALA A 110 -9.80 -4.55 -8.34
CA ALA A 110 -9.10 -3.62 -7.46
C ALA A 110 -9.85 -2.27 -7.34
N LEU A 111 -10.39 -1.75 -8.45
CA LEU A 111 -11.23 -0.54 -8.41
C LEU A 111 -12.48 -0.75 -7.56
N ASP A 112 -13.22 -1.84 -7.80
CA ASP A 112 -14.46 -2.12 -7.09
C ASP A 112 -14.22 -2.36 -5.60
N ALA A 113 -13.18 -3.13 -5.25
CA ALA A 113 -12.78 -3.37 -3.88
C ALA A 113 -12.39 -2.05 -3.18
N HIS A 114 -11.65 -1.17 -3.84
CA HIS A 114 -11.27 0.12 -3.28
C HIS A 114 -12.48 1.05 -3.07
N LEU A 115 -13.38 1.13 -4.05
CA LEU A 115 -14.59 1.94 -3.95
C LEU A 115 -15.52 1.44 -2.84
N GLU A 116 -15.63 0.11 -2.65
CA GLU A 116 -16.41 -0.48 -1.57
C GLU A 116 -15.86 -0.09 -0.19
N GLN A 117 -14.53 0.01 -0.06
CA GLN A 117 -13.91 0.51 1.17
C GLN A 117 -14.26 1.99 1.45
N LEU A 118 -14.64 2.78 0.45
CA LEU A 118 -15.04 4.18 0.61
C LEU A 118 -16.53 4.35 0.94
N THR A 119 -17.37 3.33 0.73
CA THR A 119 -18.81 3.36 1.04
C THR A 119 -19.13 3.82 2.47
N PRO A 120 -18.48 3.29 3.54
CA PRO A 120 -18.78 3.72 4.91
C PRO A 120 -18.11 5.06 5.30
N ASN A 121 -17.31 5.67 4.42
CA ASN A 121 -16.66 6.95 4.72
C ASN A 121 -17.68 8.10 4.52
N PRO A 122 -18.07 8.83 5.58
CA PRO A 122 -19.12 9.85 5.50
C PRO A 122 -18.77 11.03 4.59
N ARG A 123 -17.49 11.21 4.23
CA ARG A 123 -17.04 12.27 3.32
C ARG A 123 -17.00 11.84 1.86
N MET A 124 -17.11 10.53 1.59
CA MET A 124 -17.01 9.95 0.25
C MET A 124 -18.28 9.22 -0.18
N SER A 125 -19.10 8.73 0.76
CA SER A 125 -20.26 7.86 0.51
C SER A 125 -21.18 8.38 -0.60
N SER A 126 -21.54 9.66 -0.57
CA SER A 126 -22.41 10.29 -1.57
C SER A 126 -21.79 10.42 -2.97
N GLN A 127 -20.49 10.21 -3.10
CA GLN A 127 -19.73 10.34 -4.35
C GLN A 127 -19.32 8.98 -4.93
N VAL A 128 -19.45 7.87 -4.19
CA VAL A 128 -18.92 6.56 -4.59
C VAL A 128 -19.50 6.10 -5.93
N ASP A 129 -20.81 6.19 -6.14
CA ASP A 129 -21.42 5.76 -7.40
C ASP A 129 -20.97 6.61 -8.59
N ARG A 130 -20.81 7.92 -8.38
CA ARG A 130 -20.29 8.83 -9.41
C ARG A 130 -18.83 8.53 -9.72
N LEU A 131 -18.02 8.21 -8.71
CA LEU A 131 -16.63 7.79 -8.88
C LEU A 131 -16.55 6.46 -9.63
N ARG A 132 -17.42 5.49 -9.31
CA ARG A 132 -17.50 4.20 -10.01
C ARG A 132 -17.73 4.38 -11.51
N GLN A 133 -18.72 5.19 -11.88
CA GLN A 133 -19.00 5.47 -13.29
C GLN A 133 -17.81 6.14 -14.00
N ARG A 134 -17.24 7.18 -13.38
CA ARG A 134 -16.14 7.95 -13.99
C ARG A 134 -14.85 7.15 -14.11
N LEU A 135 -14.49 6.40 -13.07
CA LEU A 135 -13.28 5.60 -13.04
C LEU A 135 -13.42 4.29 -13.81
N GLY A 136 -14.63 3.75 -13.97
CA GLY A 136 -14.90 2.60 -14.84
C GLY A 136 -14.47 2.86 -16.29
N HIS A 137 -14.67 4.08 -16.80
CA HIS A 137 -14.17 4.48 -18.12
C HIS A 137 -12.63 4.56 -18.21
N ARG A 138 -11.93 4.62 -17.06
CA ARG A 138 -10.47 4.65 -16.97
C ARG A 138 -9.86 3.28 -16.66
N CYS A 139 -10.66 2.21 -16.57
CA CYS A 139 -10.13 0.86 -16.36
C CYS A 139 -9.10 0.45 -17.41
N ALA A 140 -9.28 0.88 -18.67
CA ALA A 140 -8.31 0.60 -19.74
C ALA A 140 -6.94 1.26 -19.48
N GLU A 141 -6.93 2.48 -18.93
CA GLU A 141 -5.71 3.21 -18.55
C GLU A 141 -5.02 2.50 -17.37
N MET A 142 -5.77 2.17 -16.31
CA MET A 142 -5.24 1.45 -15.15
C MET A 142 -4.67 0.09 -15.54
N ARG A 143 -5.37 -0.66 -16.38
CA ARG A 143 -4.90 -1.93 -16.95
C ARG A 143 -3.56 -1.77 -17.68
N GLN A 144 -3.43 -0.75 -18.54
CA GLN A 144 -2.18 -0.50 -19.27
C GLN A 144 -1.03 -0.15 -18.32
N ALA A 145 -1.30 0.69 -17.31
CA ALA A 145 -0.31 1.05 -16.30
C ALA A 145 0.16 -0.17 -15.50
N ILE A 146 -0.75 -1.03 -15.02
CA ILE A 146 -0.41 -2.28 -14.33
C ILE A 146 0.46 -3.16 -15.22
N GLN A 147 0.04 -3.38 -16.47
CA GLN A 147 0.79 -4.23 -17.41
C GLN A 147 2.21 -3.68 -17.67
N ALA A 148 2.35 -2.36 -17.84
CA ALA A 148 3.63 -1.70 -18.08
C ALA A 148 4.57 -1.83 -16.86
N LEU A 149 4.07 -1.57 -15.65
CA LEU A 149 4.86 -1.68 -14.42
C LEU A 149 5.28 -3.11 -14.12
N VAL A 150 4.37 -4.08 -14.29
CA VAL A 150 4.70 -5.51 -14.17
C VAL A 150 5.79 -5.88 -15.16
N SER A 151 5.68 -5.43 -16.41
CA SER A 151 6.64 -5.72 -17.49
C SER A 151 8.05 -5.18 -17.23
N GLN A 152 8.16 -4.11 -16.45
CA GLN A 152 9.44 -3.49 -16.06
C GLN A 152 9.98 -4.04 -14.72
N SER A 153 9.19 -4.83 -14.00
CA SER A 153 9.57 -5.32 -12.67
C SER A 153 10.50 -6.53 -12.74
N PRO A 154 11.57 -6.59 -11.94
CA PRO A 154 12.42 -7.78 -11.86
C PRO A 154 11.65 -8.93 -11.19
N ILE A 155 11.63 -10.08 -11.87
CA ILE A 155 11.07 -11.33 -11.33
C ILE A 155 12.23 -12.27 -11.05
N ILE A 156 12.60 -12.37 -9.79
CA ILE A 156 13.67 -13.24 -9.31
C ILE A 156 12.99 -14.41 -8.61
N ARG A 157 13.19 -15.60 -9.16
CA ARG A 157 12.70 -16.82 -8.54
C ARG A 157 13.33 -16.98 -7.17
N THR A 158 12.49 -17.08 -6.14
CA THR A 158 12.94 -17.39 -4.79
C THR A 158 13.61 -18.77 -4.80
N LYS A 159 14.91 -18.83 -4.44
CA LYS A 159 15.56 -20.12 -4.20
C LYS A 159 15.05 -20.67 -2.86
N PRO A 160 14.65 -21.94 -2.77
CA PRO A 160 14.39 -22.57 -1.48
C PRO A 160 15.74 -22.83 -0.79
N ASP A 161 16.33 -21.79 -0.19
CA ASP A 161 17.38 -22.00 0.81
C ASP A 161 16.71 -22.31 2.15
N VAL A 162 17.26 -23.33 2.82
CA VAL A 162 16.79 -24.02 4.02
C VAL A 162 16.12 -23.06 5.03
N VAL A 163 14.80 -22.99 4.99
CA VAL A 163 14.01 -22.35 6.06
C VAL A 163 14.03 -23.30 7.25
N GLY A 164 14.88 -23.00 8.23
CA GLY A 164 14.85 -23.65 9.54
C GLY A 164 13.44 -23.63 10.13
N ALA A 165 13.09 -24.75 10.78
CA ALA A 165 11.77 -25.04 11.31
C ALA A 165 11.13 -23.86 12.05
N ARG A 166 9.88 -23.57 11.69
CA ARG A 166 9.02 -22.59 12.35
C ARG A 166 8.67 -23.07 13.76
N SER A 167 9.19 -22.42 14.79
CA SER A 167 8.59 -22.45 16.13
C SER A 167 7.79 -21.17 16.33
N ALA A 168 6.50 -21.34 16.55
CA ALA A 168 5.57 -20.27 16.86
C ALA A 168 5.79 -19.82 18.31
N ASP A 169 6.55 -18.74 18.54
CA ASP A 169 6.27 -17.88 19.71
C ASP A 169 6.94 -16.50 19.75
N HIS A 170 7.76 -16.07 18.79
CA HIS A 170 8.37 -14.72 18.82
C HIS A 170 8.24 -14.03 17.45
N PRO A 171 8.08 -12.69 17.37
CA PRO A 171 8.12 -11.96 16.11
C PRO A 171 9.57 -11.89 15.62
N VAL A 172 10.02 -13.00 15.03
CA VAL A 172 11.36 -13.12 14.46
C VAL A 172 11.40 -12.23 13.22
N SER A 173 12.25 -11.21 13.25
CA SER A 173 12.75 -10.50 12.07
C SER A 173 13.39 -11.52 11.12
N SER A 174 12.60 -12.15 10.25
CA SER A 174 13.10 -13.12 9.29
C SER A 174 13.92 -12.39 8.23
N ARG A 175 15.20 -12.76 8.08
CA ARG A 175 16.01 -12.31 6.94
C ARG A 175 15.28 -12.71 5.65
N LEU A 176 15.04 -11.75 4.77
CA LEU A 176 14.43 -12.01 3.47
C LEU A 176 15.41 -12.82 2.62
N ALA A 177 14.91 -13.90 2.01
CA ALA A 177 15.70 -14.73 1.10
C ALA A 177 15.90 -14.01 -0.25
N VAL A 178 16.86 -14.50 -1.05
CA VAL A 178 17.01 -14.08 -2.46
C VAL A 178 15.69 -14.32 -3.21
N GLY A 179 15.20 -13.31 -3.91
CA GLY A 179 13.92 -13.35 -4.60
C GLY A 179 13.23 -11.98 -4.68
N THR A 180 12.06 -11.96 -5.32
CA THR A 180 11.21 -10.76 -5.44
C THR A 180 10.17 -10.73 -4.31
N HIS A 181 10.11 -9.63 -3.56
CA HIS A 181 9.22 -9.43 -2.41
C HIS A 181 8.35 -8.18 -2.60
N PRO A 182 7.13 -8.32 -3.14
CA PRO A 182 6.17 -7.21 -3.23
C PRO A 182 5.66 -6.80 -1.84
N GLU A 183 5.45 -5.50 -1.62
CA GLU A 183 4.95 -4.92 -0.35
C GLU A 183 5.77 -5.33 0.89
N ALA A 184 7.09 -5.44 0.72
CA ALA A 184 8.00 -5.81 1.80
C ALA A 184 8.03 -4.71 2.88
N THR A 185 7.76 -5.09 4.13
CA THR A 185 7.90 -4.19 5.29
C THR A 185 9.29 -4.34 5.89
N LEU A 186 10.05 -3.26 5.94
CA LEU A 186 11.35 -3.19 6.60
C LEU A 186 11.24 -2.40 7.89
N VAL A 187 11.89 -2.90 8.94
CA VAL A 187 11.90 -2.24 10.26
C VAL A 187 13.34 -2.08 10.74
N ALA A 188 13.75 -0.83 10.94
CA ALA A 188 14.99 -0.49 11.62
C ALA A 188 14.66 -0.18 13.08
N GLN A 189 14.69 -1.21 13.92
CA GLN A 189 14.27 -1.12 15.33
C GLN A 189 15.08 -0.10 16.12
N ALA A 190 16.40 -0.05 15.93
CA ALA A 190 17.30 0.86 16.64
C ALA A 190 16.95 2.34 16.40
N ASP A 191 16.55 2.65 15.17
CA ASP A 191 16.20 4.01 14.75
C ASP A 191 14.69 4.29 14.83
N ARG A 192 13.91 3.29 15.24
CA ARG A 192 12.45 3.30 15.27
C ARG A 192 11.83 3.67 13.91
N PHE A 193 12.44 3.24 12.81
CA PHE A 193 11.88 3.44 11.47
C PHE A 193 11.17 2.20 10.95
N THR A 194 10.11 2.43 10.18
CA THR A 194 9.43 1.40 9.40
C THR A 194 9.09 1.94 8.02
N GLY A 195 9.19 1.09 7.00
CA GLY A 195 8.86 1.43 5.63
C GLY A 195 8.23 0.25 4.93
N ARG A 196 7.29 0.52 4.05
CA ARG A 196 6.72 -0.48 3.15
C ARG A 196 7.19 -0.14 1.75
N LEU A 197 7.86 -1.10 1.11
CA LEU A 197 8.42 -0.97 -0.22
C LEU A 197 7.47 -1.62 -1.22
N ASP A 198 7.13 -0.95 -2.32
CA ASP A 198 6.26 -1.55 -3.32
C ASP A 198 6.86 -2.86 -3.86
N LEU A 199 8.17 -2.85 -4.13
CA LEU A 199 8.90 -4.03 -4.55
C LEU A 199 10.34 -4.01 -4.03
N LEU A 200 10.73 -5.10 -3.37
CA LEU A 200 12.12 -5.39 -3.01
C LEU A 200 12.61 -6.59 -3.82
N ALA A 201 13.65 -6.40 -4.62
CA ALA A 201 14.31 -7.49 -5.34
C ALA A 201 15.64 -7.81 -4.66
N VAL A 202 15.73 -8.95 -3.98
CA VAL A 202 16.93 -9.38 -3.26
C VAL A 202 17.75 -10.28 -4.16
N HIS A 203 18.98 -9.86 -4.46
CA HIS A 203 20.00 -10.63 -5.18
C HIS A 203 21.02 -11.20 -4.18
N PRO A 204 21.93 -12.07 -4.61
CA PRO A 204 22.97 -12.60 -3.72
C PRO A 204 23.90 -11.54 -3.13
N GLU A 205 24.15 -10.44 -3.85
CA GLU A 205 25.16 -9.43 -3.47
C GLU A 205 24.58 -8.03 -3.21
N HIS A 206 23.35 -7.77 -3.66
CA HIS A 206 22.69 -6.47 -3.50
C HIS A 206 21.17 -6.65 -3.39
N ALA A 207 20.47 -5.56 -3.09
CA ALA A 207 19.02 -5.52 -3.16
C ALA A 207 18.57 -4.24 -3.86
N ASP A 208 17.58 -4.36 -4.73
CA ASP A 208 16.94 -3.23 -5.40
C ASP A 208 15.65 -2.88 -4.67
N ILE A 209 15.49 -1.60 -4.35
CA ILE A 209 14.26 -1.03 -3.81
C ILE A 209 13.58 -0.29 -4.94
N ILE A 210 12.34 -0.69 -5.26
CA ILE A 210 11.54 -0.12 -6.33
C ILE A 210 10.26 0.43 -5.72
N ASP A 211 10.03 1.72 -5.95
CA ASP A 211 8.87 2.48 -5.51
C ASP A 211 8.14 2.93 -6.78
N PHE A 212 6.95 2.37 -7.00
CA PHE A 212 6.13 2.71 -8.15
C PHE A 212 5.50 4.09 -7.93
N LYS A 213 5.47 4.90 -8.99
CA LYS A 213 4.84 6.22 -8.94
C LYS A 213 3.89 6.36 -10.11
N THR A 214 2.64 6.64 -9.79
CA THR A 214 1.61 7.01 -10.76
C THR A 214 1.46 8.52 -10.77
N GLY A 215 2.07 9.21 -11.74
CA GLY A 215 1.99 10.68 -11.88
C GLY A 215 3.34 11.34 -12.21
N GLU A 216 3.37 12.68 -12.17
CA GLU A 216 4.58 13.46 -12.47
C GLU A 216 5.68 13.27 -11.42
N HIS A 217 6.92 13.23 -11.87
CA HIS A 217 8.09 13.08 -11.01
C HIS A 217 8.30 14.32 -10.11
N SER A 218 8.51 14.13 -8.81
CA SER A 218 8.76 15.21 -7.85
C SER A 218 10.01 14.97 -7.00
N GLN A 219 10.69 16.03 -6.54
CA GLN A 219 11.89 15.91 -5.66
C GLN A 219 11.60 15.18 -4.34
N ARG A 220 10.34 15.13 -3.92
CA ARG A 220 9.90 14.36 -2.75
C ARG A 220 10.02 12.86 -2.98
N HIS A 221 9.94 12.39 -4.23
CA HIS A 221 10.08 10.98 -4.58
C HIS A 221 11.52 10.48 -4.37
N THR A 222 12.53 11.32 -4.58
CA THR A 222 13.95 10.91 -4.43
C THR A 222 14.39 10.77 -2.97
N ARG A 223 13.70 11.42 -2.03
CA ARG A 223 14.05 11.38 -0.60
C ARG A 223 13.40 10.22 0.15
N GLN A 224 12.35 9.64 -0.41
CA GLN A 224 11.65 8.47 0.12
C GLN A 224 12.47 7.21 -0.18
#